data_AF-A0A1J3FZW8-F1
#
_entry.id   AF-A0A1J3FZW8-F1
#
_cell.length_a   1.000
_cell.length_b   1.000
_cell.length_c   1.000
_cell.angle_alpha   90.00
_cell.angle_beta   90.00
_cell.angle_gamma   90.00
#
_symmetry.space_group_name_H-M   'P 1'
#
loop_
_entity.id
_entity.type
_entity.pdbx_description
1 polymer ?
#
loop_
_entity_poly.entity_id
_entity_poly.type
_entity_poly.pdbx_seq_one_letter_code
_entity_poly.pdbx_strand_id
1 'polypeptide(L)'
;MSVASDSPVHSSSSDDLAAFLENELDSDSDSSSESFPIEEAEDDAQLANHRSKRRKLEYLETVVEEKIQGVTFSGEFSKASSSKLPCEHPGSYGELCFVCGRNLREEETGVSFGYMHKGMKLTEEEVARMRESDNRVLQRKRKLCLVLDLDHTLLNSTVLRDLRPEEEYLKSHTHSLQDVSGGNLFMLEFMHMMTKLRPFVHSFLKEASELFEMYIYTMGDRPYAEQMAKLLDPKREYFGDRIISRDDGTTRYQKSLDVVLGQESSVLILDDTENAWLKHKDNLIVIERYHFFASSCKQFDHRFQSLSQLKSDESEPDGILASVLKVLKQTHSLYFEGGGEDTAGRDVRLLLKQVRKEILKGCKVVFSRVFPTKSRPEEHPLWRTAEALGAMCATEVDASVTHVVAMDVGTEKVRWAIREKKFVVHRGWIDSANYLWKKHPEENFGLEQLKKQGTGTEDKTDDVTLEN
;
A
#
# COMPACT_ATOMS: atom_id res chain seq x y z
N MET A 1 13.70 -5.77 -70.35
CA MET A 1 13.77 -4.43 -69.72
C MET A 1 12.81 -4.47 -68.52
N SER A 2 13.18 -4.09 -67.31
CA SER A 2 14.45 -3.50 -66.82
C SER A 2 14.75 -3.91 -65.36
N VAL A 3 15.98 -3.66 -64.93
CA VAL A 3 16.67 -4.00 -63.66
C VAL A 3 15.93 -3.75 -62.33
N ALA A 4 16.46 -4.35 -61.25
CA ALA A 4 15.97 -4.28 -59.86
C ALA A 4 16.97 -3.59 -58.90
N SER A 5 16.52 -3.25 -57.69
CA SER A 5 17.37 -3.02 -56.49
C SER A 5 16.52 -2.97 -55.20
N ASP A 6 17.14 -3.23 -54.05
CA ASP A 6 16.50 -3.50 -52.73
C ASP A 6 16.79 -2.43 -51.64
N SER A 7 16.09 -2.57 -50.50
CA SER A 7 16.44 -2.06 -49.15
C SER A 7 16.19 -0.54 -48.89
N PRO A 8 16.19 -0.08 -47.61
CA PRO A 8 15.05 -0.29 -46.70
C PRO A 8 14.60 0.98 -45.95
N VAL A 9 13.52 0.89 -45.16
CA VAL A 9 13.01 1.99 -44.31
C VAL A 9 13.43 1.77 -42.86
N HIS A 10 14.05 2.76 -42.23
CA HIS A 10 14.45 2.69 -40.81
C HIS A 10 13.31 3.09 -39.86
N SER A 11 13.08 2.26 -38.84
CA SER A 11 12.26 2.57 -37.67
C SER A 11 13.11 3.19 -36.56
N SER A 12 12.69 4.32 -35.99
CA SER A 12 13.29 4.87 -34.77
C SER A 12 12.76 4.13 -33.53
N SER A 13 13.67 3.80 -32.61
CA SER A 13 13.46 3.03 -31.38
C SER A 13 14.13 3.76 -30.21
N SER A 14 13.78 3.40 -28.97
CA SER A 14 14.05 4.18 -27.75
C SER A 14 15.49 4.07 -27.19
N ASP A 15 16.50 3.95 -28.05
CA ASP A 15 17.88 3.65 -27.64
C ASP A 15 18.75 4.91 -27.42
N ASP A 16 18.33 6.08 -27.94
CA ASP A 16 19.08 7.34 -27.91
C ASP A 16 19.34 7.93 -26.49
N LEU A 17 18.67 7.43 -25.44
CA LEU A 17 18.84 7.93 -24.07
C LEU A 17 19.95 7.21 -23.28
N ALA A 18 20.36 6.01 -23.71
CA ALA A 18 21.34 5.19 -22.98
C ALA A 18 22.80 5.56 -23.32
N ALA A 19 23.05 6.03 -24.54
CA ALA A 19 24.40 6.25 -25.08
C ALA A 19 25.16 7.45 -24.49
N PHE A 20 24.58 8.18 -23.53
CA PHE A 20 25.16 9.41 -22.96
C PHE A 20 25.83 9.24 -21.58
N LEU A 21 25.84 8.04 -21.00
CA LEU A 21 26.22 7.82 -19.59
C LEU A 21 27.39 6.86 -19.33
N GLU A 22 27.96 6.20 -20.36
CA GLU A 22 29.08 5.25 -20.20
C GLU A 22 30.42 5.79 -20.70
N ASN A 23 30.84 6.98 -20.26
CA ASN A 23 32.18 7.49 -20.61
C ASN A 23 32.83 8.46 -19.60
N GLU A 24 33.10 7.98 -18.38
CA GLU A 24 34.31 8.38 -17.63
C GLU A 24 34.67 7.25 -16.62
N LEU A 25 35.96 6.98 -16.44
CA LEU A 25 36.49 5.77 -15.77
C LEU A 25 37.65 6.10 -14.82
N ASP A 26 37.67 5.38 -13.70
CA ASP A 26 38.82 4.97 -12.89
C ASP A 26 39.80 6.02 -12.29
N SER A 27 40.40 5.62 -11.15
CA SER A 27 41.45 6.31 -10.37
C SER A 27 41.03 7.60 -9.63
N ASP A 28 41.63 7.99 -8.50
CA ASP A 28 42.75 7.39 -7.77
C ASP A 28 42.58 7.51 -6.23
N SER A 29 43.61 7.12 -5.47
CA SER A 29 43.57 6.90 -4.01
C SER A 29 44.19 8.00 -3.12
N ASP A 30 43.71 8.02 -1.87
CA ASP A 30 44.48 8.00 -0.59
C ASP A 30 43.98 9.03 0.47
N SER A 31 44.64 9.10 1.62
CA SER A 31 44.05 9.36 2.94
C SER A 31 44.61 10.56 3.70
N SER A 32 43.83 11.11 4.64
CA SER A 32 44.24 11.43 6.03
C SER A 32 43.13 12.15 6.82
N SER A 33 43.35 12.38 8.11
CA SER A 33 42.36 12.85 9.10
C SER A 33 42.85 14.04 9.91
N GLU A 34 41.96 14.90 10.42
CA GLU A 34 41.93 15.33 11.84
C GLU A 34 40.64 16.12 12.21
N SER A 35 40.58 16.78 13.37
CA SER A 35 39.40 16.85 14.25
C SER A 35 38.79 18.25 14.55
N PHE A 36 37.57 18.22 15.14
CA PHE A 36 36.74 19.35 15.57
C PHE A 36 37.33 20.21 16.73
N PRO A 37 36.76 21.40 16.99
CA PRO A 37 35.73 21.46 18.06
C PRO A 37 34.47 22.27 17.71
N ILE A 38 33.51 22.29 18.64
CA ILE A 38 32.16 22.89 18.56
C ILE A 38 32.01 23.93 19.69
N GLU A 39 31.20 24.98 19.48
CA GLU A 39 30.60 25.77 20.57
C GLU A 39 29.06 25.80 20.43
N GLU A 40 28.36 25.88 21.56
CA GLU A 40 26.90 25.78 21.68
C GLU A 40 26.26 27.13 22.08
N ALA A 41 24.95 27.28 21.82
CA ALA A 41 24.13 28.33 22.42
C ALA A 41 22.68 27.84 22.63
N GLU A 42 22.17 28.03 23.85
CA GLU A 42 20.80 27.65 24.27
C GLU A 42 19.86 28.87 24.21
N ASP A 43 18.53 28.66 24.05
CA ASP A 43 17.56 28.92 25.13
C ASP A 43 16.14 28.39 24.80
N ASP A 44 15.26 28.41 25.82
CA ASP A 44 13.84 28.00 25.89
C ASP A 44 12.88 28.88 25.03
N ALA A 45 11.58 28.60 24.77
CA ALA A 45 10.54 27.69 25.31
C ALA A 45 9.32 27.68 24.30
N GLN A 46 8.19 26.94 24.39
CA GLN A 46 7.67 25.87 25.26
C GLN A 46 6.49 25.08 24.60
N LEU A 47 6.10 23.97 25.25
CA LEU A 47 4.77 23.28 25.30
C LEU A 47 3.71 23.38 24.18
N ALA A 48 3.57 22.28 23.41
CA ALA A 48 2.26 21.65 23.10
C ALA A 48 2.43 20.16 22.70
N ASN A 49 1.58 19.27 23.25
CA ASN A 49 1.38 17.85 22.92
C ASN A 49 2.62 16.92 22.72
N HIS A 50 2.86 16.04 23.70
CA HIS A 50 3.84 14.96 23.61
C HIS A 50 3.49 13.93 22.51
N ARG A 51 4.25 13.96 21.41
CA ARG A 51 4.64 12.77 20.65
C ARG A 51 6.15 12.62 20.75
N SER A 52 6.64 11.38 20.89
CA SER A 52 8.07 11.11 21.05
C SER A 52 8.87 11.63 19.85
N LYS A 53 9.65 12.69 20.06
CA LYS A 53 10.51 13.30 19.04
C LYS A 53 11.53 12.24 18.54
N ARG A 54 11.38 11.75 17.30
CA ARG A 54 12.53 11.16 16.59
C ARG A 54 13.58 12.27 16.49
N ARG A 55 14.74 12.11 17.11
CA ARG A 55 15.86 13.06 16.94
C ARG A 55 16.22 13.10 15.46
N LYS A 56 16.38 14.31 14.92
CA LYS A 56 16.97 14.57 13.60
C LYS A 56 18.39 14.00 13.63
N LEU A 57 18.68 13.02 12.79
CA LEU A 57 20.07 12.66 12.50
C LEU A 57 20.51 13.58 11.36
N GLU A 58 21.48 14.45 11.62
CA GLU A 58 21.97 15.37 10.60
C GLU A 58 23.04 14.66 9.76
N TYR A 59 22.80 14.65 8.44
CA TYR A 59 23.71 14.08 7.46
C TYR A 59 24.72 15.17 7.08
N LEU A 60 26.01 14.93 7.31
CA LEU A 60 27.05 15.89 6.98
C LEU A 60 27.41 15.76 5.50
N GLU A 61 26.80 16.59 4.66
CA GLU A 61 27.01 16.60 3.21
C GLU A 61 28.27 17.43 2.88
N THR A 62 29.43 16.77 2.82
CA THR A 62 30.73 17.41 2.57
C THR A 62 30.87 17.80 1.09
N VAL A 63 30.44 19.03 0.75
CA VAL A 63 30.73 19.64 -0.56
C VAL A 63 32.20 20.06 -0.62
N VAL A 64 32.97 19.45 -1.51
CA VAL A 64 34.30 19.93 -1.88
C VAL A 64 34.15 20.92 -3.04
N GLU A 65 34.40 22.21 -2.79
CA GLU A 65 34.51 23.20 -3.87
C GLU A 65 35.83 23.03 -4.64
N GLU A 66 35.85 22.17 -5.65
CA GLU A 66 36.92 22.19 -6.64
C GLU A 66 36.83 23.46 -7.50
N LYS A 67 37.85 24.32 -7.39
CA LYS A 67 38.00 25.51 -8.24
C LYS A 67 38.43 25.14 -9.66
N ILE A 68 37.47 24.71 -10.48
CA ILE A 68 37.66 24.60 -11.93
C ILE A 68 38.02 25.99 -12.47
N GLN A 69 39.25 26.15 -12.96
CA GLN A 69 39.71 27.40 -13.56
C GLN A 69 38.96 27.64 -14.88
N GLY A 70 38.46 28.86 -15.07
CA GLY A 70 37.55 29.17 -16.17
C GLY A 70 38.18 29.03 -17.55
N VAL A 71 37.81 27.99 -18.29
CA VAL A 71 38.07 27.86 -19.73
C VAL A 71 36.99 28.62 -20.49
N THR A 72 37.34 29.78 -21.05
CA THR A 72 36.43 30.59 -21.87
C THR A 72 36.20 29.93 -23.23
N PHE A 73 35.22 29.04 -23.34
CA PHE A 73 34.83 28.47 -24.63
C PHE A 73 34.00 29.49 -25.43
N SER A 74 34.67 30.31 -26.23
CA SER A 74 34.05 31.24 -27.18
C SER A 74 33.50 30.52 -28.42
N GLY A 75 32.57 29.58 -28.21
CA GLY A 75 31.83 28.90 -29.26
C GLY A 75 30.61 29.71 -29.67
N GLU A 76 30.57 30.22 -30.90
CA GLU A 76 29.39 30.86 -31.44
C GLU A 76 28.25 29.84 -31.66
N PHE A 77 27.37 29.71 -30.67
CA PHE A 77 26.11 28.98 -30.82
C PHE A 77 25.23 29.68 -31.86
N SER A 78 25.44 29.28 -33.11
CA SER A 78 24.65 29.69 -34.27
C SER A 78 23.17 29.48 -33.96
N LYS A 79 22.39 30.57 -34.02
CA LYS A 79 20.95 30.54 -33.74
C LYS A 79 20.21 29.73 -34.80
N ALA A 80 20.12 28.42 -34.60
CA ALA A 80 19.18 27.55 -35.28
C ALA A 80 17.77 28.06 -35.00
N SER A 81 17.21 28.81 -35.95
CA SER A 81 15.89 29.44 -35.84
C SER A 81 14.78 28.41 -36.04
N SER A 82 14.71 27.43 -35.14
CA SER A 82 13.60 26.48 -35.08
C SER A 82 12.28 27.24 -34.95
N SER A 83 11.26 26.79 -35.70
CA SER A 83 9.94 27.40 -35.73
C SER A 83 9.29 27.29 -34.36
N LYS A 84 9.21 28.42 -33.64
CA LYS A 84 8.64 28.50 -32.29
C LYS A 84 7.12 28.30 -32.31
N LEU A 85 6.69 27.04 -32.32
CA LEU A 85 5.48 26.67 -31.60
C LEU A 85 5.63 27.11 -30.13
N PRO A 86 4.57 27.64 -29.49
CA PRO A 86 4.62 27.91 -28.06
C PRO A 86 4.82 26.59 -27.32
N CYS A 87 5.79 26.54 -26.40
CA CYS A 87 5.93 25.39 -25.52
C CYS A 87 4.85 25.45 -24.44
N GLU A 88 4.08 24.38 -24.29
CA GLU A 88 3.01 24.22 -23.29
C GLU A 88 3.57 23.84 -21.90
N HIS A 89 4.90 23.73 -21.76
CA HIS A 89 5.64 23.40 -20.54
C HIS A 89 5.09 22.18 -19.77
N PRO A 90 5.02 20.99 -20.41
CA PRO A 90 4.39 19.80 -19.82
C PRO A 90 5.04 19.29 -18.52
N GLY A 91 6.26 19.72 -18.22
CA GLY A 91 6.94 19.45 -16.98
C GLY A 91 8.37 19.97 -16.97
N SER A 92 9.07 19.71 -15.87
CA SER A 92 10.44 20.17 -15.62
C SER A 92 11.32 19.11 -14.94
N TYR A 93 12.63 19.29 -15.09
CA TYR A 93 13.63 18.75 -14.18
C TYR A 93 14.18 19.90 -13.34
N GLY A 94 13.90 19.89 -12.04
CA GLY A 94 14.07 21.05 -11.18
C GLY A 94 13.24 22.22 -11.69
N GLU A 95 13.89 23.34 -11.99
CA GLU A 95 13.27 24.53 -12.58
C GLU A 95 13.26 24.52 -14.12
N LEU A 96 13.95 23.60 -14.80
CA LEU A 96 14.10 23.66 -16.26
C LEU A 96 13.06 22.80 -16.99
N CYS A 97 12.26 23.41 -17.86
CA CYS A 97 11.34 22.68 -18.74
C CYS A 97 12.11 21.74 -19.69
N PHE A 98 11.83 20.44 -19.64
CA PHE A 98 12.55 19.44 -20.43
C PHE A 98 12.30 19.52 -21.95
N VAL A 99 11.30 20.28 -22.41
CA VAL A 99 11.00 20.48 -23.84
C VAL A 99 11.72 21.68 -24.44
N CYS A 100 11.95 22.75 -23.66
CA CYS A 100 12.43 24.03 -24.20
C CYS A 100 13.55 24.73 -23.42
N GLY A 101 14.02 24.15 -22.31
CA GLY A 101 15.10 24.70 -21.48
C GLY A 101 14.76 26.02 -20.77
N ARG A 102 13.48 26.45 -20.78
CA ARG A 102 13.06 27.62 -20.01
C ARG A 102 13.06 27.30 -18.52
N ASN A 103 13.60 28.21 -17.72
CA ASN A 103 13.38 28.26 -16.27
C ASN A 103 11.90 28.59 -15.97
N LEU A 104 11.18 27.61 -15.44
CA LEU A 104 9.84 27.72 -14.88
C LEU A 104 10.00 28.09 -13.41
N ARG A 105 9.36 29.18 -12.98
CA ARG A 105 9.40 29.61 -11.57
C ARG A 105 8.52 28.69 -10.73
N GLU A 106 8.71 28.68 -9.41
CA GLU A 106 7.93 27.83 -8.49
C GLU A 106 6.40 28.02 -8.59
N GLU A 107 5.95 29.15 -9.14
CA GLU A 107 4.55 29.50 -9.39
C GLU A 107 3.92 28.71 -10.57
N GLU A 108 4.72 28.10 -11.47
CA GLU A 108 4.24 27.21 -12.53
C GLU A 108 4.15 25.76 -11.97
N THR A 109 3.00 25.47 -11.36
CA THR A 109 2.80 24.28 -10.52
C THR A 109 2.64 22.97 -11.29
N GLY A 110 3.39 21.94 -10.89
CA GLY A 110 3.22 20.56 -11.34
C GLY A 110 3.38 19.55 -10.19
N VAL A 111 2.79 18.37 -10.34
CA VAL A 111 2.92 17.25 -9.39
C VAL A 111 4.34 16.68 -9.47
N SER A 112 4.96 16.41 -8.32
CA SER A 112 6.30 15.83 -8.25
C SER A 112 6.26 14.33 -8.54
N PHE A 113 7.12 13.87 -9.44
CA PHE A 113 7.34 12.45 -9.76
C PHE A 113 8.76 12.02 -9.39
N GLY A 114 9.21 12.49 -8.21
CA GLY A 114 10.54 12.25 -7.65
C GLY A 114 10.93 10.78 -7.49
N TYR A 115 9.96 9.85 -7.51
CA TYR A 115 10.19 8.40 -7.51
C TYR A 115 10.70 7.86 -8.85
N MET A 116 10.29 8.45 -10.00
CA MET A 116 10.86 8.07 -11.31
C MET A 116 12.19 8.77 -11.57
N HIS A 117 12.30 10.07 -11.24
CA HIS A 117 13.56 10.80 -11.34
C HIS A 117 13.59 12.00 -10.38
N LYS A 118 14.70 12.20 -9.66
CA LYS A 118 14.86 13.30 -8.71
C LYS A 118 14.61 14.65 -9.39
N GLY A 119 13.78 15.49 -8.77
CA GLY A 119 13.43 16.82 -9.29
C GLY A 119 12.43 16.85 -10.46
N MET A 120 11.91 15.72 -10.92
CA MET A 120 10.90 15.67 -11.98
C MET A 120 9.55 16.22 -11.50
N LYS A 121 8.96 17.16 -12.25
CA LYS A 121 7.57 17.63 -12.08
C LYS A 121 6.80 17.55 -13.40
N LEU A 122 5.51 17.24 -13.34
CA LEU A 122 4.60 17.17 -14.50
C LEU A 122 3.33 18.00 -14.28
N THR A 123 2.78 18.60 -15.35
CA THR A 123 1.46 19.26 -15.28
C THR A 123 0.32 18.23 -15.24
N GLU A 124 -0.88 18.64 -14.83
CA GLU A 124 -2.03 17.73 -14.76
C GLU A 124 -2.41 17.20 -16.16
N GLU A 125 -2.27 18.01 -17.20
CA GLU A 125 -2.48 17.65 -18.60
C GLU A 125 -1.47 16.61 -19.09
N GLU A 126 -0.20 16.70 -18.67
CA GLU A 126 0.83 15.71 -19.02
C GLU A 126 0.55 14.38 -18.31
N VAL A 127 0.25 14.41 -17.01
CA VAL A 127 -0.11 13.21 -16.25
C VAL A 127 -1.37 12.55 -16.81
N ALA A 128 -2.36 13.33 -17.25
CA ALA A 128 -3.54 12.81 -17.94
C ALA A 128 -3.20 12.14 -19.27
N ARG A 129 -2.30 12.73 -20.07
CA ARG A 129 -1.85 12.15 -21.35
C ARG A 129 -1.04 10.87 -21.15
N MET A 130 -0.17 10.84 -20.14
CA MET A 130 0.58 9.63 -19.74
C MET A 130 -0.37 8.52 -19.28
N ARG A 131 -1.34 8.82 -18.41
CA ARG A 131 -2.38 7.85 -17.97
C ARG A 131 -3.12 7.20 -19.13
N GLU A 132 -3.52 7.98 -20.14
CA GLU A 132 -4.20 7.47 -21.34
C GLU A 132 -3.27 6.59 -22.20
N SER A 133 -2.02 7.02 -22.41
CA SER A 133 -1.00 6.25 -23.14
C SER A 133 -0.71 4.91 -22.46
N ASP A 134 -0.45 4.93 -21.15
CA ASP A 134 -0.12 3.76 -20.35
C ASP A 134 -1.31 2.82 -20.23
N ASN A 135 -2.53 3.33 -20.06
CA ASN A 135 -3.73 2.50 -20.08
C ASN A 135 -3.82 1.73 -21.42
N ARG A 136 -3.67 2.40 -22.57
CA ARG A 136 -3.69 1.74 -23.88
C ARG A 136 -2.58 0.70 -24.07
N VAL A 137 -1.43 0.84 -23.40
CA VAL A 137 -0.38 -0.21 -23.35
C VAL A 137 -0.78 -1.37 -22.45
N LEU A 138 -1.33 -1.10 -21.27
CA LEU A 138 -1.76 -2.11 -20.31
C LEU A 138 -2.95 -2.93 -20.79
N GLN A 139 -3.95 -2.32 -21.44
CA GLN A 139 -5.11 -3.00 -22.05
C GLN A 139 -4.65 -4.06 -23.07
N ARG A 140 -3.70 -3.71 -23.95
CA ARG A 140 -3.09 -4.64 -24.92
C ARG A 140 -2.33 -5.79 -24.25
N LYS A 141 -1.63 -5.50 -23.13
CA LYS A 141 -1.00 -6.51 -22.27
C LYS A 141 -2.02 -7.30 -21.41
N ARG A 142 -3.31 -6.97 -21.47
CA ARG A 142 -4.38 -7.42 -20.56
C ARG A 142 -3.98 -7.28 -19.09
N LYS A 143 -3.43 -6.12 -18.73
CA LYS A 143 -3.04 -5.74 -17.36
C LYS A 143 -3.89 -4.58 -16.81
N LEU A 144 -4.03 -4.56 -15.49
CA LEU A 144 -4.52 -3.42 -14.70
C LEU A 144 -3.37 -2.77 -13.91
N CYS A 145 -3.64 -1.76 -13.10
CA CYS A 145 -2.68 -1.24 -12.11
C CYS A 145 -3.00 -1.73 -10.70
N LEU A 146 -1.97 -2.02 -9.90
CA LEU A 146 -2.11 -2.43 -8.50
C LEU A 146 -1.14 -1.63 -7.62
N VAL A 147 -1.69 -0.85 -6.69
CA VAL A 147 -0.94 -0.12 -5.67
C VAL A 147 -0.90 -0.94 -4.39
N LEU A 148 0.30 -1.19 -3.86
CA LEU A 148 0.55 -2.01 -2.69
C LEU A 148 1.18 -1.17 -1.58
N ASP A 149 0.57 -1.17 -0.39
CA ASP A 149 1.23 -0.72 0.83
C ASP A 149 2.23 -1.77 1.38
N LEU A 150 3.10 -1.36 2.30
CA LEU A 150 4.10 -2.24 2.93
C LEU A 150 3.70 -2.66 4.35
N ASP A 151 3.59 -1.71 5.27
CA ASP A 151 3.52 -1.93 6.71
C ASP A 151 2.14 -2.43 7.16
N HIS A 152 2.11 -3.62 7.76
CA HIS A 152 0.90 -4.40 8.05
C HIS A 152 0.14 -4.91 6.82
N THR A 153 0.57 -4.55 5.61
CA THR A 153 -0.02 -4.99 4.34
C THR A 153 0.74 -6.18 3.74
N LEU A 154 2.00 -6.00 3.33
CA LEU A 154 2.86 -7.04 2.76
C LEU A 154 3.95 -7.52 3.73
N LEU A 155 4.24 -6.75 4.77
CA LEU A 155 5.29 -7.03 5.76
C LEU A 155 4.96 -6.38 7.11
N ASN A 156 5.75 -6.68 8.12
CA ASN A 156 5.74 -5.96 9.38
C ASN A 156 7.18 -5.76 9.88
N SER A 157 7.49 -4.55 10.35
CA SER A 157 8.83 -4.17 10.83
C SER A 157 8.80 -3.75 12.30
N THR A 158 9.91 -3.96 13.02
CA THR A 158 10.13 -3.46 14.38
C THR A 158 11.55 -2.96 14.56
N VAL A 159 11.77 -1.92 15.39
CA VAL A 159 13.12 -1.52 15.80
C VAL A 159 13.67 -2.56 16.79
N LEU A 160 14.96 -2.88 16.71
CA LEU A 160 15.58 -3.95 17.52
C LEU A 160 15.52 -3.69 19.03
N ARG A 161 15.47 -2.43 19.46
CA ARG A 161 15.29 -2.03 20.88
C ARG A 161 13.87 -2.25 21.40
N ASP A 162 12.88 -2.35 20.50
CA ASP A 162 11.46 -2.45 20.83
C ASP A 162 11.00 -3.93 20.86
N LEU A 163 11.88 -4.86 20.46
CA LEU A 163 11.74 -6.31 20.64
C LEU A 163 11.58 -6.68 22.11
N ARG A 164 10.69 -7.62 22.37
CA ARG A 164 10.45 -8.17 23.71
C ARG A 164 11.47 -9.26 24.09
N PRO A 165 11.72 -9.50 25.40
CA PRO A 165 12.45 -10.69 25.86
C PRO A 165 11.85 -12.00 25.34
N GLU A 166 10.52 -12.06 25.22
CA GLU A 166 9.80 -13.21 24.67
C GLU A 166 10.02 -13.41 23.15
N GLU A 167 10.55 -12.39 22.45
CA GLU A 167 10.81 -12.37 21.00
C GLU A 167 12.30 -12.58 20.64
N GLU A 168 13.23 -12.62 21.60
CA GLU A 168 14.67 -12.69 21.29
C GLU A 168 15.08 -13.92 20.49
N TYR A 169 14.30 -15.00 20.56
CA TYR A 169 14.49 -16.20 19.75
C TYR A 169 14.47 -15.91 18.23
N LEU A 170 13.80 -14.84 17.79
CA LEU A 170 13.75 -14.44 16.38
C LEU A 170 15.15 -14.10 15.83
N LYS A 171 16.07 -13.61 16.68
CA LYS A 171 17.46 -13.27 16.30
C LYS A 171 18.25 -14.48 15.76
N SER A 172 17.88 -15.71 16.14
CA SER A 172 18.51 -16.94 15.63
C SER A 172 17.74 -17.59 14.46
N HIS A 173 16.69 -16.94 13.97
CA HIS A 173 15.83 -17.41 12.87
C HIS A 173 15.80 -16.43 11.69
N THR A 174 16.70 -15.45 11.66
CA THR A 174 16.87 -14.50 10.55
C THR A 174 17.54 -15.16 9.35
N HIS A 175 17.03 -14.88 8.17
CA HIS A 175 17.60 -15.30 6.89
C HIS A 175 18.73 -14.35 6.48
N SER A 176 19.61 -14.82 5.59
CA SER A 176 20.73 -14.02 5.09
C SER A 176 20.25 -12.82 4.26
N LEU A 177 20.99 -11.71 4.32
CA LEU A 177 20.83 -10.60 3.38
C LEU A 177 21.62 -10.81 2.07
N GLN A 178 22.50 -11.82 2.00
CA GLN A 178 23.27 -12.16 0.80
C GLN A 178 22.42 -12.94 -0.21
N ASP A 179 21.48 -13.75 0.27
CA ASP A 179 20.42 -14.35 -0.54
C ASP A 179 19.09 -14.25 0.22
N VAL A 180 18.26 -13.31 -0.23
CA VAL A 180 16.92 -13.07 0.32
C VAL A 180 15.86 -13.98 -0.32
N SER A 181 16.23 -14.81 -1.30
CA SER A 181 15.31 -15.59 -2.13
C SER A 181 14.54 -16.64 -1.32
N GLY A 182 13.29 -16.32 -0.96
CA GLY A 182 12.45 -17.18 -0.12
C GLY A 182 12.71 -17.06 1.38
N GLY A 183 13.58 -16.15 1.81
CA GLY A 183 13.67 -15.75 3.22
C GLY A 183 12.48 -14.87 3.60
N ASN A 184 11.97 -15.00 4.84
CA ASN A 184 10.78 -14.23 5.27
C ASN A 184 10.98 -13.45 6.59
N LEU A 185 12.15 -13.50 7.20
CA LEU A 185 12.50 -12.78 8.42
C LEU A 185 13.95 -12.31 8.33
N PHE A 186 14.17 -11.00 8.42
CA PHE A 186 15.46 -10.37 8.17
C PHE A 186 15.82 -9.37 9.28
N MET A 187 17.09 -9.30 9.66
CA MET A 187 17.62 -8.28 10.56
C MET A 187 18.46 -7.28 9.76
N LEU A 188 18.01 -6.03 9.73
CA LEU A 188 18.63 -4.93 9.01
C LEU A 188 19.45 -4.10 10.02
N GLU A 189 20.65 -4.57 10.33
CA GLU A 189 21.49 -4.00 11.39
C GLU A 189 21.78 -2.51 11.18
N PHE A 190 22.06 -2.09 9.94
CA PHE A 190 22.30 -0.71 9.55
C PHE A 190 21.08 0.22 9.68
N MET A 191 19.87 -0.35 9.75
CA MET A 191 18.62 0.37 10.04
C MET A 191 18.14 0.16 11.49
N HIS A 192 18.91 -0.61 12.28
CA HIS A 192 18.56 -1.08 13.62
C HIS A 192 17.15 -1.68 13.74
N MET A 193 16.68 -2.41 12.72
CA MET A 193 15.34 -3.01 12.68
C MET A 193 15.36 -4.50 12.29
N MET A 194 14.23 -5.17 12.53
CA MET A 194 13.93 -6.50 12.03
C MET A 194 12.62 -6.42 11.23
N THR A 195 12.58 -7.08 10.07
CA THR A 195 11.42 -7.10 9.17
C THR A 195 11.00 -8.54 8.91
N LYS A 196 9.71 -8.81 9.10
CA LYS A 196 9.04 -10.05 8.72
C LYS A 196 8.22 -9.78 7.45
N LEU A 197 8.47 -10.55 6.40
CA LEU A 197 7.62 -10.58 5.21
C LEU A 197 6.38 -11.44 5.48
N ARG A 198 5.20 -10.99 5.04
CA ARG A 198 3.94 -11.71 5.25
C ARG A 198 3.95 -13.05 4.49
N PRO A 199 3.42 -14.15 5.05
CA PRO A 199 3.34 -15.43 4.36
C PRO A 199 2.68 -15.32 2.98
N PHE A 200 3.11 -16.16 2.04
CA PHE A 200 2.70 -16.17 0.62
C PHE A 200 3.13 -14.93 -0.22
N VAL A 201 3.83 -13.93 0.32
CA VAL A 201 4.07 -12.66 -0.41
C VAL A 201 4.82 -12.80 -1.75
N HIS A 202 5.84 -13.65 -1.86
CA HIS A 202 6.57 -13.79 -3.13
C HIS A 202 5.71 -14.47 -4.22
N SER A 203 4.88 -15.44 -3.85
CA SER A 203 3.90 -16.07 -4.74
C SER A 203 2.82 -15.07 -5.15
N PHE A 204 2.30 -14.29 -4.19
CA PHE A 204 1.37 -13.19 -4.43
C PHE A 204 1.92 -12.18 -5.44
N LEU A 205 3.14 -11.67 -5.24
CA LEU A 205 3.75 -10.68 -6.14
C LEU A 205 3.99 -11.26 -7.53
N LYS A 206 4.50 -12.50 -7.62
CA LYS A 206 4.69 -13.19 -8.90
C LYS A 206 3.37 -13.33 -9.67
N GLU A 207 2.35 -13.93 -9.06
CA GLU A 207 1.05 -14.18 -9.71
C GLU A 207 0.26 -12.89 -9.96
N ALA A 208 0.48 -11.82 -9.18
CA ALA A 208 -0.08 -10.50 -9.46
C ALA A 208 0.65 -9.81 -10.62
N SER A 209 1.98 -9.98 -10.76
CA SER A 209 2.77 -9.38 -11.84
C SER A 209 2.33 -9.81 -13.25
N GLU A 210 1.72 -10.98 -13.38
CA GLU A 210 1.15 -11.49 -14.64
C GLU A 210 -0.08 -10.67 -15.09
N LEU A 211 -0.80 -10.06 -14.14
CA LEU A 211 -2.12 -9.46 -14.32
C LEU A 211 -2.13 -7.94 -14.04
N PHE A 212 -1.11 -7.41 -13.37
CA PHE A 212 -1.02 -6.03 -12.92
C PHE A 212 0.36 -5.43 -13.21
N GLU A 213 0.38 -4.12 -13.45
CA GLU A 213 1.57 -3.28 -13.30
C GLU A 213 1.57 -2.72 -11.88
N MET A 214 2.62 -3.04 -11.11
CA MET A 214 2.59 -2.90 -9.65
C MET A 214 3.41 -1.71 -9.15
N TYR A 215 2.86 -1.01 -8.16
CA TYR A 215 3.46 0.12 -7.45
C TYR A 215 3.59 -0.22 -5.97
N ILE A 216 4.68 0.19 -5.33
CA ILE A 216 4.74 0.36 -3.87
C ILE A 216 4.27 1.77 -3.54
N TYR A 217 3.42 1.94 -2.52
CA TYR A 217 3.11 3.23 -1.93
C TYR A 217 3.00 3.12 -0.39
N THR A 218 4.06 3.52 0.31
CA THR A 218 4.16 3.47 1.78
C THR A 218 4.18 4.86 2.43
N MET A 219 3.86 4.92 3.74
CA MET A 219 4.10 6.10 4.60
C MET A 219 5.49 6.08 5.28
N GLY A 220 6.34 5.10 4.95
CA GLY A 220 7.77 5.12 5.25
C GLY A 220 8.54 6.16 4.41
N ASP A 221 9.74 6.48 4.87
CA ASP A 221 10.70 7.33 4.15
C ASP A 221 11.31 6.58 2.96
N ARG A 222 11.88 7.30 1.99
CA ARG A 222 12.49 6.66 0.81
C ARG A 222 13.54 5.57 1.12
N PRO A 223 14.55 5.77 1.99
CA PRO A 223 15.54 4.71 2.28
C PRO A 223 14.92 3.44 2.88
N TYR A 224 13.82 3.58 3.63
CA TYR A 224 13.04 2.43 4.09
C TYR A 224 12.27 1.76 2.95
N ALA A 225 11.55 2.55 2.14
CA ALA A 225 10.77 2.04 1.01
C ALA A 225 11.64 1.25 0.01
N GLU A 226 12.81 1.80 -0.35
CA GLU A 226 13.80 1.13 -1.20
C GLU A 226 14.36 -0.14 -0.56
N GLN A 227 14.65 -0.15 0.74
CA GLN A 227 15.17 -1.35 1.40
C GLN A 227 14.11 -2.45 1.53
N MET A 228 12.86 -2.10 1.80
CA MET A 228 11.75 -3.06 1.78
C MET A 228 11.51 -3.62 0.37
N ALA A 229 11.59 -2.76 -0.67
CA ALA A 229 11.49 -3.20 -2.06
C ALA A 229 12.59 -4.22 -2.42
N LYS A 230 13.84 -4.01 -1.97
CA LYS A 230 14.94 -4.99 -2.15
C LYS A 230 14.70 -6.33 -1.47
N LEU A 231 13.93 -6.41 -0.39
CA LEU A 231 13.55 -7.68 0.25
C LEU A 231 12.40 -8.39 -0.50
N LEU A 232 11.47 -7.63 -1.09
CA LEU A 232 10.30 -8.16 -1.81
C LEU A 232 10.62 -8.55 -3.27
N ASP A 233 11.46 -7.75 -3.92
CA ASP A 233 11.81 -7.76 -5.34
C ASP A 233 13.31 -7.45 -5.53
N PRO A 234 14.22 -8.37 -5.13
CA PRO A 234 15.67 -8.16 -5.17
C PRO A 234 16.24 -7.94 -6.57
N LYS A 235 15.48 -8.28 -7.62
CA LYS A 235 15.89 -8.17 -9.02
C LYS A 235 15.23 -6.99 -9.76
N ARG A 236 14.30 -6.27 -9.11
CA ARG A 236 13.46 -5.22 -9.72
C ARG A 236 12.54 -5.74 -10.84
N GLU A 237 12.15 -7.01 -10.80
CA GLU A 237 11.27 -7.69 -11.77
C GLU A 237 9.81 -7.19 -11.70
N TYR A 238 9.37 -6.64 -10.56
CA TYR A 238 7.97 -6.30 -10.28
C TYR A 238 7.70 -4.80 -10.17
N PHE A 239 8.59 -4.05 -9.52
CA PHE A 239 8.35 -2.63 -9.22
C PHE A 239 9.18 -1.66 -10.08
N GLY A 240 10.38 -2.03 -10.52
CA GLY A 240 11.30 -1.09 -11.15
C GLY A 240 11.52 0.14 -10.25
N ASP A 241 11.23 1.33 -10.78
CA ASP A 241 11.30 2.61 -10.06
C ASP A 241 9.96 3.04 -9.40
N ARG A 242 8.88 2.24 -9.50
CA ARG A 242 7.53 2.57 -9.00
C ARG A 242 7.39 2.42 -7.47
N ILE A 243 8.25 3.10 -6.73
CA ILE A 243 8.36 3.04 -5.27
C ILE A 243 8.04 4.42 -4.69
N ILE A 244 6.75 4.65 -4.43
CA ILE A 244 6.25 5.90 -3.89
C ILE A 244 6.43 5.90 -2.36
N SER A 245 7.19 6.85 -1.86
CA SER A 245 7.43 7.03 -0.42
C SER A 245 6.51 8.11 0.17
N ARG A 246 6.51 8.27 1.50
CA ARG A 246 5.90 9.42 2.17
C ARG A 246 6.42 10.75 1.63
N ASP A 247 7.69 10.76 1.23
CA ASP A 247 8.41 11.96 0.83
C ASP A 247 8.05 12.38 -0.62
N ASP A 248 7.27 11.55 -1.34
CA ASP A 248 6.64 11.82 -2.64
C ASP A 248 5.17 12.31 -2.52
N GLY A 249 4.55 12.20 -1.34
CA GLY A 249 3.10 12.38 -1.17
C GLY A 249 2.63 13.84 -1.27
N THR A 250 1.65 14.11 -2.16
CA THR A 250 1.03 15.44 -2.33
C THR A 250 0.28 15.93 -1.09
N THR A 251 -0.27 15.02 -0.30
CA THR A 251 -1.19 15.32 0.80
C THR A 251 -0.63 14.80 2.12
N ARG A 252 -0.34 15.70 3.07
CA ARG A 252 0.28 15.34 4.35
C ARG A 252 -0.58 14.34 5.13
N TYR A 253 0.00 13.19 5.44
CA TYR A 253 -0.65 12.04 6.13
C TYR A 253 -1.78 11.34 5.35
N GLN A 254 -1.85 11.49 4.02
CA GLN A 254 -2.80 10.77 3.17
C GLN A 254 -2.11 10.25 1.90
N LYS A 255 -2.68 9.21 1.29
CA LYS A 255 -2.28 8.67 -0.01
C LYS A 255 -3.33 9.06 -1.06
N SER A 256 -2.86 9.33 -2.27
CA SER A 256 -3.66 9.89 -3.36
C SER A 256 -3.18 9.31 -4.69
N LEU A 257 -4.08 9.02 -5.63
CA LEU A 257 -3.69 8.46 -6.94
C LEU A 257 -3.15 9.53 -7.92
N ASP A 258 -3.06 10.79 -7.49
CA ASP A 258 -2.47 11.89 -8.27
C ASP A 258 -1.02 11.62 -8.71
N VAL A 259 -0.21 10.99 -7.84
CA VAL A 259 1.16 10.51 -8.12
C VAL A 259 1.25 9.12 -8.77
N VAL A 260 0.14 8.56 -9.25
CA VAL A 260 0.10 7.23 -9.90
C VAL A 260 -0.32 7.38 -11.37
N LEU A 261 0.48 6.84 -12.31
CA LEU A 261 0.21 6.92 -13.76
C LEU A 261 -0.86 5.92 -14.26
N GLY A 262 -1.52 5.20 -13.35
CA GLY A 262 -2.70 4.41 -13.68
C GLY A 262 -3.97 5.27 -13.78
N GLN A 263 -4.83 4.99 -14.76
CA GLN A 263 -6.18 5.56 -14.82
C GLN A 263 -7.03 4.97 -13.68
N GLU A 264 -7.72 5.80 -12.90
CA GLU A 264 -8.43 5.39 -11.67
C GLU A 264 -9.46 4.26 -11.87
N SER A 265 -10.17 4.23 -13.00
CA SER A 265 -11.09 3.15 -13.39
C SER A 265 -10.40 1.79 -13.62
N SER A 266 -9.06 1.76 -13.61
CA SER A 266 -8.21 0.60 -13.88
C SER A 266 -7.17 0.34 -12.77
N VAL A 267 -7.26 1.06 -11.63
CA VAL A 267 -6.36 0.92 -10.47
C VAL A 267 -7.07 0.22 -9.32
N LEU A 268 -6.47 -0.86 -8.81
CA LEU A 268 -6.81 -1.44 -7.49
C LEU A 268 -5.74 -1.06 -6.46
N ILE A 269 -6.14 -0.96 -5.20
CA ILE A 269 -5.26 -0.62 -4.07
C ILE A 269 -5.37 -1.72 -3.01
N LEU A 270 -4.25 -2.14 -2.41
CA LEU A 270 -4.19 -3.02 -1.25
C LEU A 270 -3.51 -2.30 -0.09
N ASP A 271 -4.24 -2.10 1.01
CA ASP A 271 -3.79 -1.30 2.17
C ASP A 271 -4.55 -1.74 3.44
N ASP A 272 -3.91 -1.66 4.61
CA ASP A 272 -4.53 -1.95 5.91
C ASP A 272 -5.37 -0.76 6.44
N THR A 273 -5.16 0.45 5.89
CA THR A 273 -5.56 1.73 6.47
C THR A 273 -6.51 2.49 5.53
N GLU A 274 -7.81 2.21 5.63
CA GLU A 274 -8.88 2.89 4.88
C GLU A 274 -8.81 4.43 4.96
N ASN A 275 -8.36 4.96 6.09
CA ASN A 275 -8.23 6.40 6.32
C ASN A 275 -7.01 7.05 5.65
N ALA A 276 -6.08 6.28 5.08
CA ALA A 276 -5.03 6.81 4.22
C ALA A 276 -5.60 7.26 2.87
N TRP A 277 -6.65 6.59 2.38
CA TRP A 277 -7.17 6.71 1.00
C TRP A 277 -8.54 7.41 0.92
N LEU A 278 -8.72 8.50 1.67
CA LEU A 278 -10.04 9.17 1.80
C LEU A 278 -10.71 9.54 0.46
N LYS A 279 -9.93 9.85 -0.58
CA LYS A 279 -10.41 10.17 -1.94
C LYS A 279 -10.74 8.93 -2.79
N HIS A 280 -10.11 7.78 -2.53
CA HIS A 280 -10.07 6.62 -3.43
C HIS A 280 -10.59 5.32 -2.78
N LYS A 281 -11.45 5.43 -1.76
CA LYS A 281 -12.00 4.28 -1.01
C LYS A 281 -12.68 3.22 -1.88
N ASP A 282 -13.25 3.63 -3.01
CA ASP A 282 -13.89 2.73 -3.97
C ASP A 282 -12.92 1.81 -4.74
N ASN A 283 -11.62 2.16 -4.79
CA ASN A 283 -10.55 1.35 -5.39
C ASN A 283 -9.90 0.38 -4.39
N LEU A 284 -10.27 0.48 -3.10
CA LEU A 284 -9.47 -0.06 -2.01
C LEU A 284 -9.94 -1.44 -1.53
N ILE A 285 -9.00 -2.38 -1.55
CA ILE A 285 -9.08 -3.68 -0.88
C ILE A 285 -8.51 -3.49 0.55
N VAL A 286 -9.36 -3.13 1.50
CA VAL A 286 -8.98 -3.08 2.93
C VAL A 286 -8.80 -4.50 3.46
N ILE A 287 -7.68 -4.75 4.16
CA ILE A 287 -7.36 -6.06 4.77
C ILE A 287 -7.05 -5.97 6.27
N GLU A 288 -6.99 -7.13 6.93
CA GLU A 288 -6.55 -7.22 8.33
C GLU A 288 -5.03 -7.01 8.46
N ARG A 289 -4.61 -6.32 9.53
CA ARG A 289 -3.23 -5.93 9.79
C ARG A 289 -2.33 -7.12 10.10
N TYR A 290 -1.20 -7.20 9.41
CA TYR A 290 -0.14 -8.14 9.77
C TYR A 290 0.59 -7.68 11.04
N HIS A 291 0.24 -8.29 12.17
CA HIS A 291 0.82 -8.03 13.49
C HIS A 291 1.77 -9.15 13.93
N PHE A 292 2.92 -9.24 13.25
CA PHE A 292 3.94 -10.24 13.58
C PHE A 292 4.67 -9.92 14.89
N PHE A 293 5.19 -8.70 15.04
CA PHE A 293 5.95 -8.27 16.21
C PHE A 293 5.06 -7.67 17.30
N ALA A 294 5.37 -7.96 18.57
CA ALA A 294 4.64 -7.49 19.75
C ALA A 294 4.70 -5.97 19.94
N SER A 295 5.68 -5.31 19.34
CA SER A 295 5.78 -3.85 19.28
C SER A 295 4.66 -3.20 18.45
N SER A 296 4.07 -3.94 17.50
CA SER A 296 3.00 -3.43 16.63
C SER A 296 1.63 -3.44 17.32
N CYS A 297 1.24 -4.52 18.00
CA CYS A 297 -0.05 -4.60 18.71
C CYS A 297 -0.24 -3.44 19.70
N LYS A 298 0.83 -3.03 20.39
CA LYS A 298 0.86 -1.91 21.34
C LYS A 298 0.37 -0.57 20.76
N GLN A 299 0.37 -0.40 19.44
CA GLN A 299 -0.05 0.85 18.79
C GLN A 299 -1.56 0.89 18.53
N PHE A 300 -2.28 -0.24 18.68
CA PHE A 300 -3.69 -0.38 18.29
C PHE A 300 -4.58 -0.97 19.39
N ASP A 301 -4.19 -2.08 20.04
CA ASP A 301 -4.90 -2.64 21.21
C ASP A 301 -3.97 -3.57 22.02
N HIS A 302 -3.86 -3.35 23.34
CA HIS A 302 -3.01 -4.15 24.23
C HIS A 302 -3.55 -5.55 24.54
N ARG A 303 -4.78 -5.89 24.14
CA ARG A 303 -5.45 -7.15 24.52
C ARG A 303 -5.09 -8.36 23.65
N PHE A 304 -4.35 -8.17 22.55
CA PHE A 304 -4.02 -9.24 21.60
C PHE A 304 -2.53 -9.57 21.60
N GLN A 305 -2.23 -10.87 21.63
CA GLN A 305 -0.87 -11.39 21.42
C GLN A 305 -0.53 -11.36 19.93
N SER A 306 0.68 -10.93 19.61
CA SER A 306 1.25 -10.96 18.25
C SER A 306 1.61 -12.38 17.81
N LEU A 307 1.79 -12.59 16.51
CA LEU A 307 2.16 -13.90 15.94
C LEU A 307 3.50 -14.42 16.51
N SER A 308 4.48 -13.53 16.76
CA SER A 308 5.73 -13.89 17.43
C SER A 308 5.52 -14.42 18.85
N GLN A 309 4.63 -13.80 19.64
CA GLN A 309 4.31 -14.25 21.00
C GLN A 309 3.55 -15.59 21.00
N LEU A 310 2.71 -15.81 19.99
CA LEU A 310 2.02 -17.08 19.75
C LEU A 310 2.93 -18.16 19.13
N LYS A 311 4.12 -17.78 18.64
CA LYS A 311 5.06 -18.62 17.88
C LYS A 311 4.41 -19.28 16.66
N SER A 312 3.55 -18.51 15.99
CA SER A 312 2.80 -18.91 14.80
C SER A 312 2.96 -17.87 13.68
N ASP A 313 2.25 -18.06 12.57
CA ASP A 313 2.17 -17.11 11.46
C ASP A 313 0.86 -17.33 10.68
N GLU A 314 0.59 -16.52 9.65
CA GLU A 314 -0.49 -16.82 8.71
C GLU A 314 -0.22 -18.10 7.90
N SER A 315 -1.28 -18.87 7.59
CA SER A 315 -1.22 -19.97 6.62
C SER A 315 -0.95 -19.43 5.22
N GLU A 316 -0.08 -20.04 4.42
CA GLU A 316 0.11 -19.59 3.02
C GLU A 316 -1.12 -19.83 2.12
N PRO A 317 -1.68 -21.04 1.97
CA PRO A 317 -2.82 -21.28 1.06
C PRO A 317 -4.13 -20.60 1.50
N ASP A 318 -4.28 -20.35 2.81
CA ASP A 318 -5.49 -19.83 3.45
C ASP A 318 -5.32 -18.45 4.11
N GLY A 319 -4.16 -17.83 3.97
CA GLY A 319 -3.85 -16.51 4.53
C GLY A 319 -4.49 -15.35 3.77
N ILE A 320 -4.17 -14.14 4.18
CA ILE A 320 -4.80 -12.93 3.64
C ILE A 320 -4.36 -12.68 2.20
N LEU A 321 -3.06 -12.75 1.89
CA LEU A 321 -2.57 -12.52 0.52
C LEU A 321 -3.10 -13.56 -0.47
N ALA A 322 -3.19 -14.84 -0.11
CA ALA A 322 -3.79 -15.88 -0.95
C ALA A 322 -5.31 -15.73 -1.10
N SER A 323 -5.99 -15.03 -0.20
CA SER A 323 -7.41 -14.70 -0.31
C SER A 323 -7.63 -13.47 -1.20
N VAL A 324 -6.82 -12.44 -1.02
CA VAL A 324 -6.79 -11.23 -1.87
C VAL A 324 -6.42 -11.58 -3.32
N LEU A 325 -5.47 -12.48 -3.56
CA LEU A 325 -5.10 -12.87 -4.93
C LEU A 325 -6.28 -13.46 -5.70
N LYS A 326 -7.19 -14.16 -5.03
CA LYS A 326 -8.43 -14.69 -5.63
C LYS A 326 -9.38 -13.54 -6.01
N VAL A 327 -9.52 -12.52 -5.16
CA VAL A 327 -10.29 -11.28 -5.46
C VAL A 327 -9.68 -10.52 -6.64
N LEU A 328 -8.37 -10.34 -6.66
CA LEU A 328 -7.64 -9.66 -7.74
C LEU A 328 -7.84 -10.39 -9.07
N LYS A 329 -7.63 -11.72 -9.09
CA LYS A 329 -7.85 -12.57 -10.26
C LYS A 329 -9.30 -12.52 -10.76
N GLN A 330 -10.27 -12.57 -9.87
CA GLN A 330 -11.70 -12.47 -10.24
C GLN A 330 -12.06 -11.08 -10.79
N THR A 331 -11.60 -10.00 -10.15
CA THR A 331 -11.85 -8.61 -10.59
C THR A 331 -11.21 -8.34 -11.96
N HIS A 332 -9.98 -8.80 -12.16
CA HIS A 332 -9.29 -8.77 -13.47
C HIS A 332 -10.02 -9.57 -14.55
N SER A 333 -10.45 -10.80 -14.23
CA SER A 333 -11.18 -11.67 -15.16
C SER A 333 -12.48 -11.01 -15.64
N LEU A 334 -13.25 -10.41 -14.73
CA LEU A 334 -14.45 -9.63 -15.06
C LEU A 334 -14.11 -8.39 -15.90
N TYR A 335 -13.03 -7.66 -15.55
CA TYR A 335 -12.62 -6.46 -16.29
C TYR A 335 -12.29 -6.78 -17.76
N PHE A 336 -11.71 -7.94 -18.05
CA PHE A 336 -11.36 -8.36 -19.41
C PHE A 336 -12.26 -9.47 -20.00
N GLU A 337 -13.46 -9.67 -19.44
CA GLU A 337 -14.47 -10.61 -19.95
C GLU A 337 -15.07 -10.14 -21.29
N GLY A 338 -15.46 -11.07 -22.17
CA GLY A 338 -16.06 -10.73 -23.47
C GLY A 338 -15.07 -10.37 -24.60
N GLY A 339 -13.76 -10.31 -24.32
CA GLY A 339 -12.69 -10.48 -25.32
C GLY A 339 -12.42 -9.32 -26.31
N GLY A 340 -13.23 -8.27 -26.36
CA GLY A 340 -12.95 -7.08 -27.17
C GLY A 340 -11.81 -6.21 -26.61
N GLU A 341 -11.13 -5.46 -27.49
CA GLU A 341 -10.21 -4.38 -27.09
C GLU A 341 -10.96 -3.18 -26.50
N ASP A 342 -12.26 -3.05 -26.79
CA ASP A 342 -13.11 -2.00 -26.25
C ASP A 342 -13.56 -2.32 -24.80
N THR A 343 -12.78 -1.81 -23.86
CA THR A 343 -13.10 -1.77 -22.43
C THR A 343 -13.67 -0.42 -21.99
N ALA A 344 -14.11 0.44 -22.91
CA ALA A 344 -14.66 1.76 -22.57
C ALA A 344 -15.85 1.64 -21.59
N GLY A 345 -15.82 2.46 -20.54
CA GLY A 345 -16.83 2.45 -19.47
C GLY A 345 -16.70 1.30 -18.47
N ARG A 346 -15.70 0.41 -18.59
CA ARG A 346 -15.38 -0.56 -17.52
C ARG A 346 -14.64 0.11 -16.38
N ASP A 347 -15.03 -0.22 -15.16
CA ASP A 347 -14.48 0.39 -13.94
C ASP A 347 -14.28 -0.66 -12.85
N VAL A 348 -13.02 -0.87 -12.43
CA VAL A 348 -12.66 -1.84 -11.39
C VAL A 348 -13.37 -1.57 -10.06
N ARG A 349 -13.79 -0.33 -9.78
CA ARG A 349 -14.55 0.02 -8.57
C ARG A 349 -15.94 -0.62 -8.54
N LEU A 350 -16.59 -0.70 -9.71
CA LEU A 350 -17.90 -1.34 -9.85
C LEU A 350 -17.76 -2.87 -9.78
N LEU A 351 -16.71 -3.42 -10.42
CA LEU A 351 -16.42 -4.85 -10.41
C LEU A 351 -15.99 -5.35 -9.03
N LEU A 352 -15.19 -4.59 -8.29
CA LEU A 352 -14.79 -4.91 -6.93
C LEU A 352 -16.01 -4.94 -5.98
N LYS A 353 -16.96 -4.01 -6.16
CA LYS A 353 -18.26 -4.01 -5.45
C LYS A 353 -19.14 -5.20 -5.84
N GLN A 354 -19.03 -5.73 -7.07
CA GLN A 354 -19.68 -6.98 -7.47
C GLN A 354 -19.01 -8.19 -6.81
N VAL A 355 -17.68 -8.31 -6.86
CA VAL A 355 -16.93 -9.41 -6.22
C VAL A 355 -17.17 -9.43 -4.70
N ARG A 356 -17.18 -8.27 -4.04
CA ARG A 356 -17.48 -8.16 -2.60
C ARG A 356 -18.87 -8.71 -2.24
N LYS A 357 -19.87 -8.54 -3.11
CA LYS A 357 -21.24 -9.06 -2.93
C LYS A 357 -21.38 -10.56 -3.12
N GLU A 358 -20.38 -11.26 -3.66
CA GLU A 358 -20.40 -12.73 -3.73
C GLU A 358 -20.04 -13.38 -2.38
N ILE A 359 -19.43 -12.63 -1.44
CA ILE A 359 -18.85 -13.18 -0.20
C ILE A 359 -19.92 -13.78 0.73
N LEU A 360 -20.97 -13.03 1.06
CA LEU A 360 -22.09 -13.48 1.91
C LEU A 360 -23.39 -13.68 1.12
N LYS A 361 -23.28 -13.86 -0.20
CA LYS A 361 -24.42 -14.08 -1.10
C LYS A 361 -25.30 -15.25 -0.63
N GLY A 362 -26.61 -15.03 -0.59
CA GLY A 362 -27.59 -16.02 -0.10
C GLY A 362 -27.66 -16.14 1.43
N CYS A 363 -26.83 -15.42 2.19
CA CYS A 363 -27.03 -15.29 3.63
C CYS A 363 -28.15 -14.29 3.91
N LYS A 364 -29.15 -14.68 4.71
CA LYS A 364 -30.12 -13.74 5.29
C LYS A 364 -29.86 -13.63 6.79
N VAL A 365 -29.55 -12.41 7.23
CA VAL A 365 -28.93 -12.11 8.53
C VAL A 365 -29.88 -11.27 9.38
N VAL A 366 -30.07 -11.67 10.64
CA VAL A 366 -30.79 -10.89 11.65
C VAL A 366 -29.87 -10.62 12.84
N PHE A 367 -29.89 -9.39 13.36
CA PHE A 367 -29.05 -8.98 14.48
C PHE A 367 -29.80 -9.05 15.82
N SER A 368 -29.10 -9.45 16.90
CA SER A 368 -29.68 -9.55 18.25
C SER A 368 -28.77 -8.95 19.32
N ARG A 369 -29.27 -7.91 20.01
CA ARG A 369 -28.50 -7.09 20.99
C ARG A 369 -27.19 -6.49 20.45
N VAL A 370 -27.08 -6.28 19.13
CA VAL A 370 -25.91 -5.61 18.53
C VAL A 370 -26.10 -4.10 18.44
N PHE A 371 -27.34 -3.62 18.33
CA PHE A 371 -27.69 -2.20 18.16
C PHE A 371 -28.62 -1.70 19.28
N PRO A 372 -28.58 -0.42 19.67
CA PRO A 372 -29.55 0.17 20.59
C PRO A 372 -30.99 0.13 20.05
N THR A 373 -31.96 -0.25 20.88
CA THR A 373 -33.37 -0.48 20.49
C THR A 373 -34.10 0.74 19.90
N LYS A 374 -33.53 1.95 20.02
CA LYS A 374 -34.09 3.20 19.46
C LYS A 374 -33.31 3.72 18.23
N SER A 375 -32.32 2.97 17.74
CA SER A 375 -31.54 3.31 16.55
C SER A 375 -32.13 2.68 15.28
N ARG A 376 -31.82 3.24 14.11
CA ARG A 376 -32.16 2.66 12.81
C ARG A 376 -31.10 1.60 12.44
N PRO A 377 -31.45 0.30 12.38
CA PRO A 377 -30.45 -0.76 12.14
C PRO A 377 -29.66 -0.59 10.84
N GLU A 378 -30.31 -0.04 9.82
CA GLU A 378 -29.77 0.18 8.46
C GLU A 378 -28.70 1.29 8.42
N GLU A 379 -28.62 2.09 9.49
CA GLU A 379 -27.60 3.14 9.64
C GLU A 379 -26.36 2.64 10.38
N HIS A 380 -26.42 1.46 11.02
CA HIS A 380 -25.31 0.90 11.78
C HIS A 380 -24.22 0.34 10.84
N PRO A 381 -22.91 0.60 11.07
CA PRO A 381 -21.82 0.13 10.22
C PRO A 381 -21.87 -1.37 9.89
N LEU A 382 -22.05 -2.22 10.91
CA LEU A 382 -22.08 -3.69 10.73
C LEU A 382 -23.22 -4.18 9.81
N TRP A 383 -24.36 -3.48 9.77
CA TRP A 383 -25.47 -3.81 8.85
C TRP A 383 -25.05 -3.51 7.41
N ARG A 384 -24.54 -2.29 7.18
CA ARG A 384 -24.04 -1.83 5.88
C ARG A 384 -22.87 -2.70 5.38
N THR A 385 -22.01 -3.16 6.28
CA THR A 385 -20.93 -4.12 5.96
C THR A 385 -21.50 -5.45 5.48
N ALA A 386 -22.49 -6.02 6.18
CA ALA A 386 -23.12 -7.27 5.76
C ALA A 386 -23.82 -7.14 4.38
N GLU A 387 -24.53 -6.04 4.12
CA GLU A 387 -25.15 -5.76 2.82
C GLU A 387 -24.11 -5.50 1.70
N ALA A 388 -23.00 -4.83 2.02
CA ALA A 388 -21.88 -4.64 1.08
C ALA A 388 -21.18 -5.97 0.73
N LEU A 389 -21.18 -6.93 1.65
CA LEU A 389 -20.74 -8.31 1.43
C LEU A 389 -21.82 -9.18 0.75
N GLY A 390 -23.00 -8.64 0.44
CA GLY A 390 -24.07 -9.33 -0.29
C GLY A 390 -25.05 -10.15 0.56
N ALA A 391 -25.02 -10.02 1.88
CA ALA A 391 -26.05 -10.57 2.75
C ALA A 391 -27.35 -9.75 2.66
N MET A 392 -28.50 -10.42 2.77
CA MET A 392 -29.80 -9.75 2.97
C MET A 392 -30.01 -9.54 4.47
N CYS A 393 -29.92 -8.31 4.95
CA CYS A 393 -30.21 -8.00 6.34
C CYS A 393 -31.73 -7.87 6.59
N ALA A 394 -32.18 -8.29 7.77
CA ALA A 394 -33.57 -8.21 8.19
C ALA A 394 -33.67 -7.86 9.68
N THR A 395 -34.74 -7.15 10.05
CA THR A 395 -35.01 -6.77 11.44
C THR A 395 -35.55 -7.96 12.24
N GLU A 396 -36.51 -8.71 11.69
CA GLU A 396 -37.16 -9.83 12.36
C GLU A 396 -36.87 -11.20 11.74
N VAL A 397 -37.12 -12.26 12.53
CA VAL A 397 -36.83 -13.65 12.16
C VAL A 397 -37.98 -14.31 11.39
N ASP A 398 -37.64 -15.01 10.31
CA ASP A 398 -38.57 -15.79 9.51
C ASP A 398 -37.87 -17.05 8.95
N ALA A 399 -38.64 -17.95 8.32
CA ALA A 399 -38.12 -19.23 7.82
C ALA A 399 -36.95 -19.12 6.82
N SER A 400 -36.82 -18.00 6.10
CA SER A 400 -35.74 -17.73 5.14
C SER A 400 -34.46 -17.16 5.77
N VAL A 401 -34.49 -16.74 7.04
CA VAL A 401 -33.29 -16.32 7.77
C VAL A 401 -32.33 -17.51 7.92
N THR A 402 -31.04 -17.30 7.65
CA THR A 402 -30.01 -18.34 7.77
C THR A 402 -29.06 -18.12 8.93
N HIS A 403 -28.85 -16.86 9.33
CA HIS A 403 -27.93 -16.48 10.42
C HIS A 403 -28.58 -15.51 11.41
N VAL A 404 -28.34 -15.74 12.70
CA VAL A 404 -28.54 -14.73 13.76
C VAL A 404 -27.18 -14.30 14.30
N VAL A 405 -26.86 -13.02 14.10
CA VAL A 405 -25.64 -12.39 14.61
C VAL A 405 -25.94 -11.78 15.98
N ALA A 406 -25.23 -12.20 17.02
CA ALA A 406 -25.55 -11.82 18.38
C ALA A 406 -24.31 -11.57 19.26
N MET A 407 -24.54 -10.86 20.38
CA MET A 407 -23.55 -10.69 21.46
C MET A 407 -23.81 -11.63 22.66
N ASP A 408 -25.02 -12.19 22.78
CA ASP A 408 -25.43 -13.04 23.91
C ASP A 408 -26.43 -14.14 23.50
N VAL A 409 -26.33 -15.29 24.17
CA VAL A 409 -27.15 -16.49 23.97
C VAL A 409 -28.58 -16.37 24.53
N GLY A 410 -28.82 -15.47 25.48
CA GLY A 410 -30.07 -15.34 26.21
C GLY A 410 -31.21 -14.61 25.47
N THR A 411 -31.07 -14.33 24.17
CA THR A 411 -32.06 -13.59 23.38
C THR A 411 -33.11 -14.51 22.74
N GLU A 412 -34.31 -13.98 22.46
CA GLU A 412 -35.36 -14.76 21.79
C GLU A 412 -34.97 -15.17 20.37
N LYS A 413 -34.34 -14.26 19.62
CA LYS A 413 -33.86 -14.52 18.25
C LYS A 413 -32.80 -15.64 18.21
N VAL A 414 -31.94 -15.75 19.23
CA VAL A 414 -31.01 -16.89 19.36
C VAL A 414 -31.73 -18.18 19.76
N ARG A 415 -32.68 -18.16 20.71
CA ARG A 415 -33.49 -19.36 21.04
C ARG A 415 -34.29 -19.87 19.84
N TRP A 416 -34.81 -18.96 19.02
CA TRP A 416 -35.46 -19.28 17.74
C TRP A 416 -34.47 -19.93 16.77
N ALA A 417 -33.29 -19.32 16.55
CA ALA A 417 -32.28 -19.87 15.65
C ALA A 417 -31.83 -21.28 16.04
N ILE A 418 -31.60 -21.54 17.33
CA ILE A 418 -31.25 -22.88 17.84
C ILE A 418 -32.37 -23.90 17.57
N ARG A 419 -33.64 -23.51 17.78
CA ARG A 419 -34.81 -24.37 17.51
C ARG A 419 -34.94 -24.70 16.02
N GLU A 420 -34.83 -23.70 15.16
CA GLU A 420 -34.97 -23.79 13.70
C GLU A 420 -33.66 -24.20 12.99
N LYS A 421 -32.64 -24.63 13.76
CA LYS A 421 -31.32 -25.09 13.29
C LYS A 421 -30.62 -24.11 12.33
N LYS A 422 -30.70 -22.82 12.65
CA LYS A 422 -30.02 -21.72 11.94
C LYS A 422 -28.68 -21.41 12.62
N PHE A 423 -27.75 -20.81 11.88
CA PHE A 423 -26.45 -20.43 12.43
C PHE A 423 -26.59 -19.30 13.47
N VAL A 424 -25.85 -19.42 14.57
CA VAL A 424 -25.76 -18.39 15.61
C VAL A 424 -24.29 -18.01 15.77
N VAL A 425 -23.93 -16.81 15.33
CA VAL A 425 -22.55 -16.33 15.23
C VAL A 425 -22.35 -15.00 15.95
N HIS A 426 -21.13 -14.75 16.39
CA HIS A 426 -20.70 -13.44 16.87
C HIS A 426 -20.54 -12.44 15.71
N ARG A 427 -20.60 -11.13 15.99
CA ARG A 427 -20.34 -10.06 14.99
C ARG A 427 -19.02 -10.24 14.23
N GLY A 428 -18.02 -10.81 14.92
CA GLY A 428 -16.69 -11.09 14.37
C GLY A 428 -16.69 -11.97 13.11
N TRP A 429 -17.76 -12.71 12.82
CA TRP A 429 -17.91 -13.44 11.56
C TRP A 429 -18.07 -12.50 10.35
N ILE A 430 -18.84 -11.40 10.51
CA ILE A 430 -18.95 -10.34 9.49
C ILE A 430 -17.64 -9.55 9.40
N ASP A 431 -17.05 -9.20 10.54
CA ASP A 431 -15.78 -8.46 10.58
C ASP A 431 -14.65 -9.27 9.90
N SER A 432 -14.58 -10.57 10.19
CA SER A 432 -13.66 -11.52 9.52
C SER A 432 -13.92 -11.61 8.02
N ALA A 433 -15.19 -11.79 7.58
CA ALA A 433 -15.51 -11.82 6.16
C ALA A 433 -15.21 -10.49 5.44
N ASN A 434 -15.30 -9.36 6.15
CA ASN A 434 -15.02 -8.01 5.64
C ASN A 434 -13.53 -7.79 5.32
N TYR A 435 -12.63 -8.29 6.18
CA TYR A 435 -11.18 -8.07 6.06
C TYR A 435 -10.42 -9.24 5.41
N LEU A 436 -10.91 -10.47 5.53
CA LEU A 436 -10.32 -11.67 4.90
C LEU A 436 -10.88 -11.94 3.49
N TRP A 437 -11.85 -11.13 3.05
CA TRP A 437 -12.50 -11.18 1.72
C TRP A 437 -13.10 -12.54 1.33
N LYS A 438 -13.48 -13.36 2.30
CA LYS A 438 -14.10 -14.68 2.09
C LYS A 438 -15.06 -15.04 3.22
N LYS A 439 -16.08 -15.86 2.93
CA LYS A 439 -16.94 -16.44 3.96
C LYS A 439 -16.12 -17.43 4.78
N HIS A 440 -15.99 -17.19 6.08
CA HIS A 440 -15.43 -18.19 6.99
C HIS A 440 -16.50 -19.16 7.51
N PRO A 441 -16.12 -20.41 7.87
CA PRO A 441 -17.01 -21.36 8.51
C PRO A 441 -17.63 -20.78 9.78
N GLU A 442 -18.96 -20.85 9.85
CA GLU A 442 -19.77 -20.33 10.96
C GLU A 442 -19.38 -20.94 12.32
N GLU A 443 -18.86 -22.17 12.33
CA GLU A 443 -18.45 -22.91 13.52
C GLU A 443 -17.33 -22.21 14.30
N ASN A 444 -16.49 -21.41 13.63
CA ASN A 444 -15.37 -20.69 14.24
C ASN A 444 -15.80 -19.42 15.00
N PHE A 445 -17.10 -19.06 14.95
CA PHE A 445 -17.64 -17.83 15.52
C PHE A 445 -18.81 -18.07 16.48
N GLY A 446 -18.96 -19.31 16.96
CA GLY A 446 -19.99 -19.68 17.94
C GLY A 446 -19.81 -18.98 19.29
N LEU A 447 -20.90 -18.47 19.85
CA LEU A 447 -20.91 -17.61 21.05
C LEU A 447 -20.26 -18.25 22.30
N GLU A 448 -20.20 -19.58 22.38
CA GLU A 448 -19.59 -20.30 23.51
C GLU A 448 -18.06 -20.36 23.45
N GLN A 449 -17.45 -20.25 22.27
CA GLN A 449 -16.00 -20.26 22.11
C GLN A 449 -15.40 -18.96 22.67
N LEU A 450 -16.05 -17.82 22.41
CA LEU A 450 -15.64 -16.51 22.91
C LEU A 450 -15.72 -16.40 24.44
N LYS A 451 -16.66 -17.11 25.09
CA LYS A 451 -16.67 -17.17 26.56
C LYS A 451 -15.39 -17.79 27.14
N LYS A 452 -14.75 -18.72 26.44
CA LYS A 452 -13.45 -19.31 26.87
C LYS A 452 -12.25 -18.40 26.63
N GLN A 453 -12.39 -17.37 25.78
CA GLN A 453 -11.38 -16.33 25.58
C GLN A 453 -11.62 -15.12 26.52
N GLY A 454 -12.86 -14.90 26.97
CA GLY A 454 -13.25 -13.75 27.80
C GLY A 454 -13.11 -13.91 29.32
N THR A 455 -12.85 -15.12 29.86
CA THR A 455 -12.72 -15.36 31.32
C THR A 455 -11.39 -14.88 31.93
N GLY A 456 -10.85 -13.76 31.44
CA GLY A 456 -9.63 -13.12 31.94
C GLY A 456 -9.86 -11.77 32.64
N THR A 457 -11.07 -11.19 32.56
CA THR A 457 -11.38 -9.86 33.09
C THR A 457 -12.78 -9.82 33.70
N GLU A 458 -12.88 -9.60 35.02
CA GLU A 458 -14.07 -9.01 35.62
C GLU A 458 -14.08 -7.51 35.32
N ASP A 459 -15.13 -7.04 34.64
CA ASP A 459 -15.24 -5.64 34.23
C ASP A 459 -15.77 -4.78 35.39
N LYS A 460 -14.83 -4.17 36.13
CA LYS A 460 -15.17 -3.19 37.17
C LYS A 460 -15.43 -1.83 36.53
N THR A 461 -16.71 -1.57 36.26
CA THR A 461 -17.20 -0.22 35.95
C THR A 461 -17.11 0.65 37.20
N ASP A 462 -16.11 1.53 37.29
CA ASP A 462 -16.03 2.54 38.34
C ASP A 462 -17.14 3.59 38.13
N ASP A 463 -18.06 3.69 39.10
CA ASP A 463 -19.19 4.60 39.10
C ASP A 463 -18.75 5.99 39.60
N VAL A 464 -18.44 6.89 38.67
CA VAL A 464 -18.05 8.27 39.00
C VAL A 464 -19.31 9.12 39.20
N THR A 465 -19.81 9.13 40.43
CA THR A 465 -20.90 10.03 40.83
C THR A 465 -20.46 11.49 40.78
N LEU A 466 -21.25 12.32 40.08
CA LEU A 466 -21.12 13.77 40.09
C LEU A 466 -21.94 14.35 41.25
N GLU A 467 -21.26 14.88 42.28
CA GLU A 467 -21.86 15.76 43.28
C GLU A 467 -21.06 17.07 43.41
N ASN A 468 -21.77 18.18 43.20
CA ASN A 468 -21.41 19.59 43.48
C ASN A 468 -20.18 20.17 42.74
#